data_AF-A0A3A4R892-F1
#
_entry.id   AF-A0A3A4R892-F1
#
_cell.length_a   1.000
_cell.length_b   1.000
_cell.length_c   1.000
_cell.angle_alpha   90.00
_cell.angle_beta   90.00
_cell.angle_gamma   90.00
#
_symmetry.space_group_name_H-M   'P 1'
#
loop_
_entity.id
_entity.type
_entity.pdbx_description
1 polymer ?
#
loop_
_entity_poly.entity_id
_entity_poly.type
_entity_poly.pdbx_seq_one_letter_code
_entity_poly.pdbx_strand_id
1 'polypeptide(L)'
;MKRHKSLIPLSRQHHDALLLAQLIKKDAPAYKGLPTDIKGKREYTLITFRDHLVPHFEAEELILIPFVLGKTEKIDKLCEQIISEHQEISVLVELIRNEKNLETNLDKLGNLISLHVRKEERELFEIIQEVFTEGKLLKLGKDLTYLENKKSC
;
A
#
# COMPACT_ATOMS: atom_id res chain seq x y z
N MET A 1 -6.75 -7.47 -16.84
CA MET A 1 -7.54 -6.34 -17.42
C MET A 1 -6.68 -5.06 -17.41
N LYS A 2 -6.91 -4.04 -18.27
CA LYS A 2 -6.22 -2.74 -18.11
C LYS A 2 -6.76 -2.03 -16.86
N ARG A 3 -5.89 -1.47 -16.01
CA ARG A 3 -6.29 -0.69 -14.83
C ARG A 3 -7.13 0.52 -15.26
N HIS A 4 -8.27 0.71 -14.60
CA HIS A 4 -9.14 1.84 -14.85
C HIS A 4 -8.48 3.14 -14.38
N LYS A 5 -8.62 4.22 -15.16
CA LYS A 5 -7.92 5.50 -14.93
C LYS A 5 -8.08 6.08 -13.53
N SER A 6 -9.24 5.87 -12.90
CA SER A 6 -9.51 6.33 -11.54
C SER A 6 -8.73 5.62 -10.45
N LEU A 7 -8.22 4.42 -10.71
CA LEU A 7 -7.45 3.62 -9.76
C LEU A 7 -5.93 3.71 -10.04
N ILE A 8 -5.54 4.28 -11.20
CA ILE A 8 -4.13 4.49 -11.55
C ILE A 8 -3.36 5.30 -10.50
N PRO A 9 -3.91 6.36 -9.86
CA PRO A 9 -3.19 7.09 -8.82
C PRO A 9 -2.72 6.18 -7.67
N LEU A 10 -3.61 5.35 -7.12
CA LEU A 10 -3.26 4.36 -6.09
C LEU A 10 -2.24 3.34 -6.62
N SER A 11 -2.46 2.79 -7.82
CA SER A 11 -1.49 1.88 -8.44
C SER A 11 -0.10 2.49 -8.65
N ARG A 12 0.02 3.82 -8.83
CA ARG A 12 1.32 4.50 -8.94
C ARG A 12 2.03 4.56 -7.60
N GLN A 13 1.30 4.80 -6.51
CA GLN A 13 1.84 4.84 -5.15
C GLN A 13 2.43 3.48 -4.73
N HIS A 14 1.92 2.37 -5.28
CA HIS A 14 2.49 1.03 -5.07
C HIS A 14 3.94 0.88 -5.55
N HIS A 15 4.43 1.75 -6.43
CA HIS A 15 5.82 1.67 -6.90
C HIS A 15 6.82 1.77 -5.75
N ASP A 16 6.67 2.78 -4.89
CA ASP A 16 7.58 3.03 -3.77
C ASP A 16 7.44 1.94 -2.71
N ALA A 17 6.22 1.46 -2.46
CA ALA A 17 5.95 0.34 -1.56
C ALA A 17 6.64 -0.95 -2.05
N LEU A 18 6.57 -1.27 -3.34
CA LEU A 18 7.23 -2.43 -3.92
C LEU A 18 8.75 -2.29 -3.94
N LEU A 19 9.28 -1.10 -4.18
CA LEU A 19 10.72 -0.83 -4.10
C LEU A 19 11.24 -1.08 -2.68
N LEU A 20 10.55 -0.53 -1.68
CA LEU A 20 10.83 -0.81 -0.27
C LEU A 20 10.79 -2.30 0.01
N ALA A 21 9.72 -2.97 -0.41
CA ALA A 21 9.50 -4.39 -0.17
C ALA A 21 10.62 -5.28 -0.72
N GLN A 22 11.17 -4.94 -1.89
CA GLN A 22 12.30 -5.65 -2.49
C GLN A 22 13.63 -5.32 -1.81
N LEU A 23 13.81 -4.09 -1.30
CA LEU A 23 15.03 -3.65 -0.64
C LEU A 23 15.25 -4.34 0.72
N ILE A 24 14.18 -4.53 1.49
CA ILE A 24 14.27 -4.91 2.91
C ILE A 24 14.18 -6.41 3.17
N LYS A 25 13.89 -7.20 2.14
CA LYS A 25 13.98 -8.67 2.21
C LYS A 25 15.40 -9.13 2.51
N LYS A 26 15.50 -10.27 3.18
CA LYS A 26 16.77 -10.86 3.59
C LYS A 26 17.67 -11.21 2.42
N ASP A 27 17.08 -11.67 1.32
CA ASP A 27 17.75 -12.06 0.07
C ASP A 27 17.83 -10.90 -0.95
N ALA A 28 17.55 -9.66 -0.53
CA ALA A 28 17.57 -8.50 -1.41
C ALA A 28 18.96 -8.28 -2.04
N PRO A 29 19.05 -8.11 -3.37
CA PRO A 29 20.30 -7.71 -4.01
C PRO A 29 20.67 -6.27 -3.64
N ALA A 30 21.92 -5.89 -3.87
CA ALA A 30 22.33 -4.50 -3.76
C ALA A 30 21.74 -3.67 -4.91
N TYR A 31 20.94 -2.67 -4.59
CA TYR A 31 20.37 -1.74 -5.56
C TYR A 31 21.22 -0.45 -5.62
N LYS A 32 21.53 0.02 -6.82
CA LYS A 32 22.32 1.24 -7.01
C LYS A 32 21.59 2.45 -6.41
N GLY A 33 22.26 3.19 -5.53
CA GLY A 33 21.71 4.39 -4.89
C GLY A 33 20.80 4.12 -3.68
N LEU A 34 20.68 2.86 -3.25
CA LEU A 34 19.90 2.46 -2.07
C LEU A 34 20.81 1.85 -0.99
N PRO A 35 20.40 1.89 0.29
CA PRO A 35 21.19 1.38 1.39
C PRO A 35 21.33 -0.15 1.35
N THR A 36 22.54 -0.64 1.58
CA THR A 36 22.82 -2.08 1.66
C THR A 36 22.90 -2.59 3.09
N ASP A 37 23.27 -1.75 4.04
CA ASP A 37 23.35 -2.11 5.46
C ASP A 37 22.00 -2.02 6.16
N ILE A 38 21.87 -2.75 7.28
CA ILE A 38 20.62 -2.89 8.03
C ILE A 38 20.13 -1.54 8.59
N LYS A 39 21.04 -0.64 9.00
CA LYS A 39 20.65 0.66 9.58
C LYS A 39 20.09 1.59 8.51
N GLY A 40 20.72 1.64 7.33
CA GLY A 40 20.23 2.39 6.18
C GLY A 40 18.90 1.84 5.68
N LYS A 41 18.74 0.51 5.61
CA LYS A 41 17.45 -0.13 5.27
C LYS A 41 16.36 0.27 6.27
N ARG A 42 16.64 0.28 7.57
CA ARG A 42 15.71 0.76 8.60
C ARG A 42 15.31 2.21 8.36
N GLU A 43 16.26 3.11 8.16
CA GLU A 43 15.96 4.54 7.93
C GLU A 43 15.08 4.72 6.68
N TYR A 44 15.44 4.04 5.59
CA TYR A 44 14.66 4.04 4.36
C TYR A 44 13.23 3.52 4.59
N THR A 45 13.06 2.46 5.39
CA THR A 45 11.74 1.95 5.78
C THR A 45 10.92 3.00 6.52
N LEU A 46 11.50 3.69 7.51
CA LEU A 46 10.77 4.66 8.32
C LEU A 46 10.34 5.88 7.49
N ILE A 47 11.21 6.36 6.60
CA ILE A 47 10.91 7.45 5.67
C ILE A 47 9.82 7.02 4.69
N THR A 48 9.99 5.88 4.02
CA THR A 48 9.03 5.40 3.01
C THR A 48 7.67 5.11 3.62
N PHE A 49 7.64 4.54 4.84
CA PHE A 49 6.39 4.31 5.56
C PHE A 49 5.64 5.62 5.82
N ARG A 50 6.33 6.62 6.37
CA ARG A 50 5.74 7.93 6.69
C ARG A 50 5.27 8.68 5.44
N ASP A 51 6.11 8.72 4.41
CA ASP A 51 5.91 9.63 3.26
C ASP A 51 5.07 8.99 2.14
N HIS A 52 5.01 7.65 2.06
CA HIS A 52 4.34 6.95 0.98
C HIS A 52 3.24 6.00 1.47
N LEU A 53 3.54 5.07 2.40
CA LEU A 53 2.54 4.08 2.82
C LEU A 53 1.42 4.69 3.66
N VAL A 54 1.72 5.57 4.62
CA VAL A 54 0.68 6.22 5.43
C VAL A 54 -0.29 7.03 4.56
N PRO A 55 0.16 7.92 3.64
CA PRO A 55 -0.76 8.63 2.77
C PRO A 55 -1.58 7.74 1.86
N HIS A 56 -1.02 6.62 1.42
CA HIS A 56 -1.67 5.61 0.60
C HIS A 56 -2.81 4.90 1.37
N PHE A 57 -2.51 4.36 2.56
CA PHE A 57 -3.51 3.72 3.42
C PHE A 57 -4.65 4.67 3.77
N GLU A 58 -4.35 5.94 4.05
CA GLU A 58 -5.39 6.94 4.29
C GLU A 58 -6.29 7.18 3.07
N ALA A 59 -5.73 7.17 1.86
CA ALA A 59 -6.53 7.30 0.64
C ALA A 59 -7.47 6.10 0.46
N GLU A 60 -7.01 4.91 0.82
CA GLU A 60 -7.82 3.71 0.74
C GLU A 60 -8.90 3.68 1.82
N GLU A 61 -8.52 3.85 3.09
CA GLU A 61 -9.43 3.74 4.23
C GLU A 61 -10.45 4.88 4.30
N LEU A 62 -10.10 6.10 3.87
CA LEU A 62 -11.01 7.24 3.95
C LEU A 62 -11.87 7.41 2.70
N ILE A 63 -11.48 6.84 1.56
CA ILE A 63 -12.16 7.08 0.27
C ILE A 63 -12.52 5.77 -0.41
N LEU A 64 -11.52 4.94 -0.76
CA LEU A 64 -11.76 3.75 -1.56
C LEU A 64 -12.67 2.76 -0.85
N ILE A 65 -12.31 2.36 0.37
CA ILE A 65 -13.00 1.35 1.16
C ILE A 65 -14.45 1.79 1.46
N PRO A 66 -14.71 3.01 2.01
CA PRO A 66 -16.08 3.48 2.22
C PRO A 66 -16.93 3.53 0.94
N PHE A 67 -16.31 3.81 -0.21
CA PHE A 67 -17.00 3.81 -1.49
C PHE A 67 -17.44 2.40 -1.95
N VAL A 68 -16.64 1.38 -1.65
CA VAL A 68 -16.84 0.00 -2.13
C VAL A 68 -17.57 -0.92 -1.17
N LEU A 69 -17.60 -0.59 0.12
CA LEU A 69 -18.30 -1.39 1.14
C LEU A 69 -19.80 -1.60 0.82
N GLY A 70 -20.28 -2.77 1.21
CA GLY A 70 -21.67 -3.23 1.08
C GLY A 70 -22.10 -3.50 -0.36
N LYS A 71 -21.16 -3.61 -1.30
CA LYS A 71 -21.48 -3.85 -2.72
C LYS A 71 -21.53 -5.32 -3.05
N THR A 72 -20.59 -6.09 -2.52
CA THR A 72 -20.57 -7.55 -2.60
C THR A 72 -19.85 -8.09 -1.37
N GLU A 73 -20.23 -9.29 -0.91
CA GLU A 73 -19.56 -9.95 0.22
C GLU A 73 -18.06 -10.16 -0.04
N LYS A 74 -17.67 -10.41 -1.30
CA LYS A 74 -16.26 -10.57 -1.68
C LYS A 74 -15.46 -9.27 -1.50
N ILE A 75 -16.03 -8.12 -1.90
CA ILE A 75 -15.40 -6.82 -1.67
C ILE A 75 -15.27 -6.55 -0.18
N ASP A 76 -16.31 -6.81 0.61
CA ASP A 76 -16.31 -6.54 2.05
C ASP A 76 -15.21 -7.34 2.77
N LYS A 77 -15.09 -8.65 2.45
CA LYS A 77 -13.99 -9.50 2.96
C LYS A 77 -12.60 -9.01 2.54
N LEU A 78 -12.44 -8.54 1.30
CA LEU A 78 -11.16 -8.00 0.84
C LEU A 78 -10.80 -6.70 1.59
N CYS A 79 -11.78 -5.83 1.84
CA CYS A 79 -11.56 -4.59 2.60
C CYS A 79 -11.15 -4.90 4.05
N GLU A 80 -11.80 -5.85 4.72
CA GLU A 80 -11.43 -6.29 6.07
C GLU A 80 -9.98 -6.82 6.12
N GLN A 81 -9.60 -7.63 5.14
CA GLN A 81 -8.23 -8.14 5.04
C GLN A 81 -7.21 -7.03 4.83
N ILE A 82 -7.49 -6.07 3.94
CA ILE A 82 -6.60 -4.95 3.65
C ILE A 82 -6.38 -4.08 4.89
N ILE A 83 -7.45 -3.74 5.62
CA ILE A 83 -7.35 -3.00 6.89
C ILE A 83 -6.52 -3.78 7.92
N SER A 84 -6.74 -5.08 8.03
CA SER A 84 -5.95 -5.93 8.94
C SER A 84 -4.47 -5.95 8.56
N GLU A 85 -4.15 -5.96 7.26
CA GLU A 85 -2.76 -5.90 6.77
C GLU A 85 -2.12 -4.54 7.05
N HIS A 86 -2.84 -3.42 6.90
CA HIS A 86 -2.35 -2.09 7.27
C HIS A 86 -1.95 -2.02 8.75
N GLN A 87 -2.76 -2.62 9.62
CA GLN A 87 -2.47 -2.71 11.05
C GLN A 87 -1.21 -3.56 11.32
N GLU A 88 -1.09 -4.71 10.67
CA GLU A 88 0.10 -5.58 10.82
C GLU A 88 1.37 -4.90 10.32
N ILE A 89 1.30 -4.21 9.17
CA ILE A 89 2.39 -3.39 8.62
C ILE A 89 2.81 -2.33 9.64
N SER A 90 1.85 -1.61 10.23
CA SER A 90 2.12 -0.58 11.23
C SER A 90 2.80 -1.14 12.47
N VAL A 91 2.37 -2.32 12.96
CA VAL A 91 3.00 -3.02 14.08
C VAL A 91 4.45 -3.41 13.76
N LEU A 92 4.71 -3.96 12.57
CA LEU A 92 6.07 -4.33 12.14
C LEU A 92 6.98 -3.10 12.04
N VAL A 93 6.47 -1.98 11.53
CA VAL A 93 7.23 -0.72 11.46
C VAL A 93 7.60 -0.22 12.85
N GLU A 94 6.71 -0.33 13.84
CA GLU A 94 7.04 0.05 15.22
C GLU A 94 8.07 -0.89 15.87
N LEU A 95 8.05 -2.19 15.55
CA LEU A 95 9.11 -3.10 15.98
C LEU A 95 10.47 -2.74 15.35
N ILE A 96 10.48 -2.36 14.08
CA ILE A 96 11.66 -1.89 13.32
C ILE A 96 12.17 -0.57 13.90
N ARG A 97 11.29 0.38 14.24
CA ARG A 97 11.63 1.65 14.88
C ARG A 97 12.37 1.42 16.19
N ASN A 98 11.91 0.44 16.98
CA ASN A 98 12.51 0.07 18.26
C ASN A 98 13.67 -0.95 18.14
N GLU A 99 14.13 -1.22 16.91
CA GLU A 99 15.25 -2.13 16.60
C GLU A 99 15.09 -3.56 17.14
N LYS A 100 13.86 -4.00 17.43
CA LYS A 100 13.58 -5.36 17.90
C LYS A 100 13.68 -6.33 16.74
N ASN A 101 14.54 -7.36 16.84
CA ASN A 101 14.72 -8.39 15.80
C ASN A 101 14.79 -7.79 14.38
N LEU A 102 15.58 -6.73 14.22
CA LEU A 102 15.47 -5.79 13.11
C LEU A 102 15.50 -6.45 11.73
N GLU A 103 16.50 -7.31 11.46
CA GLU A 103 16.61 -8.02 10.18
C GLU A 103 15.38 -8.92 9.91
N THR A 104 14.95 -9.68 10.90
CA THR A 104 13.77 -10.55 10.79
C THR A 104 12.49 -9.75 10.51
N ASN A 105 12.31 -8.61 11.19
CA ASN A 105 11.11 -7.80 11.01
C ASN A 105 11.13 -7.02 9.69
N LEU A 106 12.30 -6.58 9.21
CA LEU A 106 12.47 -6.03 7.87
C LEU A 106 12.07 -7.06 6.80
N ASP A 107 12.53 -8.29 6.92
CA ASP A 107 12.19 -9.37 5.97
C ASP A 107 10.69 -9.69 5.97
N LYS A 108 10.08 -9.81 7.15
CA LYS A 108 8.63 -9.99 7.30
C LYS A 108 7.84 -8.86 6.66
N LEU A 109 8.24 -7.61 6.92
CA LEU A 109 7.58 -6.43 6.36
C LEU A 109 7.67 -6.41 4.83
N GLY A 110 8.84 -6.73 4.26
CA GLY A 110 9.02 -6.77 2.81
C GLY A 110 8.16 -7.84 2.13
N ASN A 111 8.00 -8.99 2.76
CA ASN A 111 7.09 -10.04 2.28
C ASN A 111 5.62 -9.62 2.39
N LEU A 112 5.22 -9.03 3.52
CA LEU A 112 3.85 -8.56 3.75
C LEU A 112 3.43 -7.48 2.75
N ILE A 113 4.24 -6.44 2.56
CA ILE A 113 3.94 -5.36 1.58
C ILE A 113 3.81 -5.95 0.16
N SER A 114 4.67 -6.90 -0.20
CA SER A 114 4.60 -7.55 -1.54
C SER A 114 3.29 -8.31 -1.75
N LEU A 115 2.78 -8.98 -0.71
CA LEU A 115 1.52 -9.74 -0.76
C LEU A 115 0.31 -8.80 -0.78
N HIS A 116 0.33 -7.80 0.08
CA HIS A 116 -0.68 -6.77 0.22
C HIS A 116 -0.91 -6.02 -1.11
N VAL A 117 0.13 -5.44 -1.71
CA VAL A 117 0.03 -4.74 -3.01
C VAL A 117 -0.48 -5.66 -4.13
N ARG A 118 -0.08 -6.95 -4.12
CA ARG A 118 -0.57 -7.91 -5.11
C ARG A 118 -2.07 -8.17 -4.98
N LYS A 119 -2.58 -8.22 -3.75
CA LYS A 119 -4.01 -8.42 -3.48
C LYS A 119 -4.82 -7.22 -3.95
N GLU A 120 -4.36 -6.01 -3.67
CA GLU A 120 -5.03 -4.79 -4.15
C GLU A 120 -5.08 -4.74 -5.66
N GLU A 121 -3.93 -4.93 -6.30
CA GLU A 121 -3.84 -4.87 -7.76
C GLU A 121 -4.65 -5.99 -8.44
N ARG A 122 -4.55 -7.23 -7.96
CA ARG A 122 -5.07 -8.39 -8.70
C ARG A 122 -6.44 -8.85 -8.25
N GLU A 123 -6.90 -8.42 -7.08
CA GLU A 123 -8.17 -8.87 -6.52
C GLU A 123 -9.10 -7.69 -6.30
N LEU A 124 -8.74 -6.77 -5.39
CA LEU A 124 -9.64 -5.67 -5.02
C LEU A 124 -9.92 -4.74 -6.21
N PHE A 125 -8.87 -4.23 -6.87
CA PHE A 125 -9.07 -3.28 -7.95
C PHE A 125 -9.68 -3.94 -9.20
N GLU A 126 -9.46 -5.24 -9.43
CA GLU A 126 -10.14 -5.96 -10.52
C GLU A 126 -11.64 -6.08 -10.25
N ILE A 127 -12.06 -6.52 -9.05
CA ILE A 127 -13.48 -6.64 -8.74
C ILE A 127 -14.19 -5.28 -8.68
N ILE A 128 -13.53 -4.22 -8.22
CA ILE A 128 -14.08 -2.87 -8.25
C ILE A 128 -14.41 -2.45 -9.69
N GLN A 129 -13.53 -2.74 -10.64
CA GLN A 129 -13.74 -2.40 -12.04
C GLN A 129 -14.88 -3.20 -12.69
N GLU A 130 -15.16 -4.40 -12.20
CA GLU A 130 -16.26 -5.24 -12.69
C GLU A 130 -17.62 -4.82 -12.10
N VAL A 131 -17.64 -4.44 -10.83
CA VAL A 131 -18.88 -4.15 -10.08
C VAL A 131 -19.40 -2.73 -10.35
N PHE A 132 -18.51 -1.77 -10.63
CA PHE A 132 -18.88 -0.37 -10.74
C PHE A 132 -18.95 0.15 -12.17
N THR A 133 -19.93 1.02 -12.43
CA THR A 133 -20.06 1.71 -13.71
C THR A 133 -18.98 2.76 -13.90
N GLU A 134 -18.64 3.06 -15.15
CA GLU A 134 -17.68 4.11 -15.54
C GLU A 134 -17.95 5.44 -14.81
N GLY A 135 -19.21 5.89 -14.73
CA GLY A 135 -19.57 7.13 -14.06
C GLY A 135 -19.27 7.14 -12.55
N LYS A 136 -19.48 6.00 -11.89
CA LYS A 136 -19.15 5.84 -10.46
C LYS A 136 -17.63 5.81 -10.25
N LEU A 137 -16.90 5.07 -11.07
CA LEU A 137 -15.44 5.02 -11.00
C LEU A 137 -14.82 6.40 -11.29
N LEU A 138 -15.35 7.15 -12.26
CA LEU A 138 -14.92 8.52 -12.54
C LEU A 138 -15.09 9.46 -11.34
N LYS A 139 -16.18 9.32 -10.59
CA LYS A 139 -16.40 10.09 -9.35
C LYS A 139 -15.36 9.73 -8.29
N LEU A 140 -15.15 8.42 -8.04
CA LEU A 140 -14.12 7.93 -7.13
C LEU A 140 -12.74 8.52 -7.44
N GLY A 141 -12.34 8.54 -8.71
CA GLY A 141 -11.05 9.11 -9.11
C GLY A 141 -10.88 10.59 -8.78
N LYS A 142 -11.96 11.39 -8.84
CA LYS A 142 -11.94 12.80 -8.43
C LYS A 142 -11.75 12.95 -6.93
N ASP A 143 -12.42 12.12 -6.14
CA ASP A 143 -12.34 12.14 -4.68
C ASP A 143 -10.91 11.75 -4.23
N LEU A 144 -10.31 10.73 -4.84
CA LEU A 144 -8.92 10.32 -4.59
C LEU A 144 -7.92 11.44 -4.91
N THR A 145 -8.08 12.10 -6.05
CA THR A 145 -7.19 13.22 -6.47
C THR A 145 -7.30 14.43 -5.53
N TYR A 146 -8.49 14.70 -5.00
CA TYR A 146 -8.71 15.81 -4.07
C TYR A 146 -7.94 15.62 -2.75
N LEU A 147 -7.86 14.39 -2.24
CA LEU A 147 -7.12 14.07 -1.02
C LEU A 147 -5.61 14.30 -1.20
N GLU A 148 -5.03 13.87 -2.32
CA GLU A 148 -3.61 14.07 -2.64
C GLU A 148 -3.23 15.57 -2.66
N ASN A 149 -4.07 16.39 -3.29
CA ASN A 149 -3.82 17.84 -3.40
C ASN A 149 -3.91 18.57 -2.06
N LYS A 150 -4.78 18.12 -1.14
CA LYS A 150 -4.92 18.74 0.19
C LYS A 150 -3.73 18.47 1.11
N LYS A 151 -2.96 17.40 0.87
CA LYS A 151 -1.73 17.09 1.63
C LYS A 151 -0.50 17.87 1.15
N SER A 152 -0.55 18.48 -0.03
CA SER A 152 0.56 19.24 -0.62
C SER A 152 0.52 20.75 -0.30
N CYS A 153 -0.42 21.19 0.54
CA CYS A 153 -0.72 22.59 0.83
C CYS A 153 -0.72 22.84 2.34
#